data_AF-A0A2G9ZDW1-F1
#
_entry.id   AF-A0A2G9ZDW1-F1
#
_cell.length_a   1.000
_cell.length_b   1.000
_cell.length_c   1.000
_cell.angle_alpha   90.00
_cell.angle_beta   90.00
_cell.angle_gamma   90.00
#
_symmetry.space_group_name_H-M   'P 1'
#
loop_
_entity.id
_entity.type
_entity.pdbx_description
1 polymer ?
#
loop_
_entity_poly.entity_id
_entity_poly.type
_entity_poly.pdbx_seq_one_letter_code
_entity_poly.pdbx_strand_id
1 'polypeptide(L)'
;MEQKQIDFSKRVFILTAIVVVGLIGLWTVQSINSLMGWFSSHTPREISVFAEGKATIVPDVALIRAGVTTEGKDIEIIVNENNTKMNAIIEMIKSLGVEAKDIQTTNYSLTQRYDYLETGRYFRG
;
A
#
# COMPACT_ATOMS: atom_id res chain seq x y z
N MET A 1 -19.86 67.30 -72.63
CA MET A 1 -20.50 66.10 -72.03
C MET A 1 -19.46 65.00 -71.99
N GLU A 2 -19.08 64.61 -70.78
CA GLU A 2 -17.85 63.90 -70.42
C GLU A 2 -17.93 62.41 -70.81
N GLN A 3 -17.10 61.97 -71.77
CA GLN A 3 -17.01 60.56 -72.13
C GLN A 3 -16.11 59.83 -71.12
N LYS A 4 -16.76 59.06 -70.25
CA LYS A 4 -16.14 58.13 -69.31
C LYS A 4 -15.52 56.96 -70.08
N GLN A 5 -14.29 57.15 -70.58
CA GLN A 5 -13.42 56.08 -71.06
C GLN A 5 -13.08 55.18 -69.86
N ILE A 6 -13.72 54.02 -69.76
CA ILE A 6 -13.40 53.07 -68.71
C ILE A 6 -12.21 52.23 -69.18
N ASP A 7 -11.02 52.56 -68.71
CA ASP A 7 -9.76 51.88 -69.03
C ASP A 7 -9.87 50.36 -68.80
N PHE A 8 -9.82 49.60 -69.91
CA PHE A 8 -9.87 48.14 -69.91
C PHE A 8 -8.77 47.51 -69.03
N SER A 9 -7.59 48.14 -68.97
CA SER A 9 -6.46 47.74 -68.13
C SER A 9 -6.77 47.78 -66.63
N LYS A 10 -7.53 48.78 -66.16
CA LYS A 10 -7.90 48.92 -64.74
C LYS A 10 -8.87 47.82 -64.32
N ARG A 11 -9.80 47.42 -65.19
CA ARG A 11 -10.75 46.33 -64.93
C ARG A 11 -10.07 44.97 -64.88
N VAL A 12 -9.15 44.71 -65.81
CA VAL A 12 -8.36 43.47 -65.82
C VAL A 12 -7.49 43.38 -64.57
N PHE A 13 -6.85 44.48 -64.16
CA PHE A 13 -6.04 44.53 -62.94
C PHE A 13 -6.88 44.27 -61.67
N ILE A 14 -8.07 44.87 -61.56
CA ILE A 14 -8.99 44.65 -60.43
C ILE A 14 -9.45 43.19 -60.39
N LEU A 15 -9.79 42.58 -61.53
CA LEU A 15 -10.18 41.17 -61.59
C LEU A 15 -9.04 40.25 -61.17
N THR A 16 -7.80 40.52 -61.60
CA THR A 16 -6.64 39.74 -61.16
C THR A 16 -6.37 39.89 -59.67
N ALA A 17 -6.55 41.09 -59.10
CA ALA A 17 -6.37 41.31 -57.66
C ALA A 17 -7.41 40.55 -56.84
N ILE A 18 -8.67 40.50 -57.28
CA ILE A 18 -9.73 39.74 -56.61
C ILE A 18 -9.42 38.24 -56.64
N VAL A 19 -8.96 37.73 -57.78
CA VAL A 19 -8.57 36.31 -57.90
C VAL A 19 -7.39 35.98 -56.98
N VAL A 20 -6.37 36.83 -56.92
CA VAL A 20 -5.21 36.63 -56.03
C VAL A 20 -5.62 36.67 -54.55
N VAL A 21 -6.48 37.62 -54.14
CA VAL A 21 -7.00 37.67 -52.77
C VAL A 21 -7.86 36.45 -52.45
N GLY A 22 -8.65 35.96 -53.40
CA GLY A 22 -9.41 34.72 -53.25
C GLY A 22 -8.53 33.48 -53.09
N LEU A 23 -7.45 33.39 -53.87
CA LEU A 23 -6.47 32.30 -53.76
C LEU A 23 -5.70 32.36 -52.44
N ILE A 24 -5.30 33.55 -51.98
CA ILE A 24 -4.67 33.74 -50.66
C ILE A 24 -5.65 33.36 -49.55
N GLY A 25 -6.93 33.77 -49.65
CA GLY A 25 -7.98 33.38 -48.70
C GLY A 25 -8.21 31.88 -48.63
N LEU A 26 -8.15 31.17 -49.76
CA LEU A 26 -8.22 29.71 -49.79
C LEU A 26 -6.98 29.07 -49.15
N TRP A 27 -5.79 29.62 -49.41
CA TRP A 27 -4.53 29.13 -48.87
C TRP A 27 -4.43 29.31 -47.35
N THR A 28 -4.94 30.44 -46.83
CA THR A 28 -4.97 30.72 -45.38
C THR A 28 -5.96 29.80 -44.65
N VAL A 29 -7.15 29.55 -45.22
CA VAL A 29 -8.13 28.61 -44.63
C VAL A 29 -7.59 27.18 -44.60
N GLN A 30 -6.90 26.75 -45.65
CA GLN A 30 -6.30 25.39 -45.70
C GLN A 30 -5.14 25.23 -44.71
N SER A 31 -4.36 26.30 -44.49
CA SER A 31 -3.26 26.33 -43.51
C SER A 31 -3.75 26.29 -42.05
N ILE A 32 -4.87 26.96 -41.74
CA ILE A 32 -5.47 26.94 -40.40
C ILE A 32 -6.03 25.54 -40.06
N ASN A 33 -6.67 24.87 -41.02
CA ASN A 33 -7.12 23.48 -40.84
C ASN A 33 -5.95 22.53 -40.60
N SER A 34 -4.82 22.78 -41.26
CA SER A 34 -3.58 22.00 -41.05
C SER A 34 -3.02 22.24 -39.65
N LEU A 35 -2.98 23.47 -39.15
CA LEU A 35 -2.52 23.79 -37.79
C LEU A 35 -3.41 23.18 -36.69
N MET A 36 -4.74 23.15 -36.89
CA MET A 36 -5.70 22.55 -35.96
C MET A 36 -5.54 21.01 -35.85
N GLY A 37 -5.13 20.36 -36.94
CA GLY A 37 -4.87 18.91 -36.97
C GLY A 37 -3.66 18.48 -36.15
N TRP A 38 -2.67 19.36 -35.92
CA TRP A 38 -1.46 19.06 -35.14
C TRP A 38 -1.72 19.04 -33.63
N PHE A 39 -2.71 19.82 -33.17
CA PHE A 39 -3.13 19.82 -31.76
C PHE A 39 -4.09 18.65 -31.42
N SER A 40 -4.70 18.01 -32.42
CA SER A 40 -5.72 16.96 -32.21
C SER A 40 -5.18 15.52 -32.14
N SER A 41 -3.86 15.32 -32.28
CA SER A 41 -3.27 13.97 -32.45
C SER A 41 -2.53 13.40 -31.23
N HIS A 42 -2.57 14.07 -30.08
CA HIS A 42 -1.92 13.59 -28.85
C HIS A 42 -2.91 12.91 -27.90
N THR A 43 -3.70 11.96 -28.41
CA THR A 43 -4.38 11.01 -27.52
C THR A 43 -3.36 9.96 -27.08
N PRO A 44 -3.00 9.90 -25.78
CA PRO A 44 -2.03 8.91 -25.32
C PRO A 44 -2.60 7.50 -25.53
N ARG A 45 -1.82 6.63 -26.19
CA ARG A 45 -2.18 5.22 -26.40
C ARG A 45 -1.79 4.44 -25.16
N GLU A 46 -2.69 4.40 -24.19
CA GLU A 46 -2.46 3.72 -22.92
C GLU A 46 -3.34 2.48 -22.78
N ILE A 47 -2.79 1.46 -22.11
CA ILE A 47 -3.53 0.26 -21.72
C ILE A 47 -3.47 0.23 -20.20
N SER A 48 -4.61 0.51 -19.56
CA SER A 48 -4.76 0.41 -18.11
C SER A 48 -5.22 -0.99 -17.74
N VAL A 49 -4.40 -1.72 -17.00
CA VAL A 49 -4.71 -3.05 -16.50
C VAL A 49 -4.85 -2.97 -14.99
N PHE A 50 -5.98 -3.45 -14.48
CA PHE A 50 -6.18 -3.69 -13.06
C PHE A 50 -6.08 -5.20 -12.83
N ALA A 51 -5.18 -5.60 -11.95
CA ALA A 51 -5.00 -6.99 -11.58
C ALA A 51 -5.09 -7.13 -10.05
N GLU A 52 -5.85 -8.11 -9.59
CA GLU A 52 -5.93 -8.49 -8.19
C GLU A 52 -5.32 -9.89 -8.04
N GLY A 53 -4.35 -10.02 -7.14
CA GLY A 53 -3.73 -11.30 -6.80
C GLY A 53 -4.19 -11.75 -5.42
N LYS A 54 -4.87 -12.89 -5.35
CA LYS A 54 -5.25 -13.53 -4.09
C LYS A 54 -4.53 -14.87 -3.95
N ALA A 55 -3.77 -15.03 -2.88
CA ALA A 55 -3.21 -16.31 -2.47
C ALA A 55 -3.91 -16.77 -1.19
N THR A 56 -4.27 -18.04 -1.13
CA THR A 56 -4.82 -18.67 0.07
C THR A 56 -3.94 -19.85 0.39
N ILE A 57 -3.33 -19.84 1.58
CA ILE A 57 -2.42 -20.88 2.06
C ILE A 57 -2.91 -21.37 3.42
N VAL A 58 -2.76 -22.68 3.65
CA VAL A 58 -3.04 -23.28 4.95
C VAL A 58 -1.88 -22.92 5.90
N PRO A 59 -2.14 -22.39 7.11
CA PRO A 59 -1.09 -22.13 8.09
C PRO A 59 -0.33 -23.40 8.46
N ASP A 60 1.00 -23.31 8.53
CA ASP A 60 1.93 -24.42 8.80
C ASP A 60 2.58 -24.34 10.20
N VAL A 61 2.42 -23.23 10.91
CA VAL A 61 3.00 -22.99 12.24
C VAL A 61 1.91 -22.59 13.24
N ALA A 62 1.99 -23.15 14.45
CA ALA A 62 1.17 -22.77 15.60
C ALA A 62 2.07 -22.39 16.79
N LEU A 63 1.76 -21.28 17.46
CA LEU A 63 2.47 -20.82 18.65
C LEU A 63 1.60 -21.02 19.89
N ILE A 64 2.08 -21.81 20.85
CA ILE A 64 1.38 -22.09 22.10
C ILE A 64 2.18 -21.49 23.26
N ARG A 65 1.49 -20.80 24.17
CA ARG A 65 2.09 -20.25 25.40
C ARG A 65 1.41 -20.88 26.60
N ALA A 66 2.20 -21.56 27.42
CA ALA A 66 1.78 -22.13 28.69
C ALA A 66 2.69 -21.60 29.80
N GLY A 67 2.15 -21.52 31.03
CA GLY A 67 2.89 -21.06 32.20
C GLY A 67 2.46 -21.82 33.45
N VAL A 68 3.38 -21.93 34.41
CA VAL A 68 3.13 -22.54 35.71
C VAL A 68 3.41 -21.50 36.79
N THR A 69 2.42 -21.24 37.64
CA THR A 69 2.56 -20.39 38.81
C THR A 69 2.49 -21.26 40.06
N THR A 70 3.45 -21.05 40.96
CA THR A 70 3.55 -21.73 42.26
C THR A 70 3.66 -20.67 43.34
N GLU A 71 2.97 -20.89 44.45
CA GLU A 71 2.96 -19.98 45.60
C GLU A 71 3.28 -20.77 46.87
N GLY A 72 3.98 -20.15 47.81
CA GLY A 72 4.38 -20.78 49.05
C GLY A 72 5.14 -19.79 49.95
N LYS A 73 5.55 -20.26 51.12
CA LYS A 73 6.28 -19.43 52.11
C LYS A 73 7.80 -19.50 51.99
N ASP A 74 8.30 -20.56 51.37
CA ASP A 74 9.73 -20.83 51.23
C ASP A 74 10.12 -20.77 49.74
N ILE A 75 11.00 -19.83 49.42
CA ILE A 75 11.44 -19.57 48.05
C ILE A 75 12.11 -20.81 47.44
N GLU A 76 12.93 -21.53 48.21
CA GLU A 76 13.68 -22.68 47.70
C GLU A 76 12.73 -23.82 47.30
N ILE A 77 11.71 -24.06 48.12
CA ILE A 77 10.68 -25.06 47.85
C ILE A 77 9.85 -24.67 46.62
N ILE A 78 9.41 -23.41 46.53
CA ILE A 78 8.58 -22.91 45.42
C ILE A 78 9.33 -23.03 44.08
N VAL A 79 10.61 -22.62 44.05
CA VAL A 79 11.41 -22.67 42.83
C VAL A 79 11.65 -24.11 42.40
N ASN A 80 12.01 -25.00 43.33
CA ASN A 80 12.19 -26.42 43.01
C ASN A 80 10.90 -27.10 42.54
N GLU A 81 9.76 -26.78 43.15
CA GLU A 81 8.46 -27.29 42.74
C GLU A 81 8.09 -26.79 41.33
N ASN A 82 8.31 -25.50 41.05
CA ASN A 82 8.04 -24.93 39.74
C ASN A 82 8.91 -25.57 38.66
N ASN A 83 10.21 -25.70 38.92
CA ASN A 83 11.16 -26.34 38.02
C ASN A 83 10.75 -27.79 37.72
N THR A 84 10.34 -28.54 38.75
CA THR A 84 9.89 -29.93 38.59
C THR A 84 8.64 -30.02 37.70
N LYS A 85 7.65 -29.17 37.97
CA LYS A 85 6.41 -29.10 37.17
C LYS A 85 6.67 -28.70 35.72
N MET A 86 7.52 -27.69 35.51
CA MET A 86 7.86 -27.23 34.16
C MET A 86 8.64 -28.27 33.38
N ASN A 87 9.60 -28.95 34.01
CA ASN A 87 10.35 -30.04 33.38
C ASN A 87 9.43 -31.19 32.96
N ALA A 88 8.47 -31.58 33.80
CA ALA A 88 7.49 -32.61 33.45
C ALA A 88 6.62 -32.21 32.23
N ILE A 89 6.23 -30.94 32.12
CA ILE A 89 5.52 -30.41 30.95
C ILE A 89 6.40 -30.48 29.70
N ILE A 90 7.66 -30.07 29.81
CA ILE A 90 8.62 -30.11 28.69
C ILE A 90 8.84 -31.55 28.22
N GLU A 91 8.97 -32.50 29.13
CA GLU A 91 9.12 -33.93 28.80
C GLU A 91 7.89 -34.49 28.10
N MET A 92 6.69 -34.13 28.55
CA MET A 92 5.44 -34.50 27.90
C MET A 92 5.35 -33.90 26.48
N ILE A 93 5.71 -32.64 26.30
CA ILE A 93 5.69 -32.00 24.98
C ILE A 93 6.70 -32.65 24.04
N LYS A 94 7.89 -33.00 24.54
CA LYS A 94 8.90 -33.75 23.78
C LYS A 94 8.40 -35.15 23.41
N SER A 95 7.68 -35.84 24.30
CA SER A 95 7.13 -37.16 24.00
C SER A 95 6.00 -37.13 22.97
N LEU A 96 5.33 -35.99 22.80
CA LEU A 96 4.38 -35.73 21.71
C LEU A 96 5.07 -35.43 20.36
N GLY A 97 6.40 -35.41 20.30
CA GLY A 97 7.16 -35.26 19.06
C GLY A 97 7.61 -33.84 18.73
N VAL A 98 7.45 -32.88 19.65
CA VAL A 98 7.97 -31.52 19.48
C VAL A 98 9.48 -31.50 19.77
N GLU A 99 10.26 -30.95 18.85
CA GLU A 99 11.71 -30.88 19.02
C GLU A 99 12.10 -29.88 20.11
N ALA A 100 13.21 -30.15 20.81
CA ALA A 100 13.69 -29.28 21.88
C ALA A 100 14.03 -27.85 21.41
N LYS A 101 14.38 -27.68 20.12
CA LYS A 101 14.67 -26.38 19.51
C LYS A 101 13.44 -25.46 19.42
N ASP A 102 12.24 -26.06 19.40
CA ASP A 102 10.97 -25.35 19.24
C ASP A 102 10.33 -25.01 20.61
N ILE A 103 10.97 -25.43 21.71
CA ILE A 103 10.52 -25.16 23.08
C ILE A 103 11.40 -24.06 23.67
N GLN A 104 10.78 -22.93 24.04
CA GLN A 104 11.49 -21.79 24.63
C GLN A 104 10.76 -21.23 25.85
N THR A 105 11.50 -20.99 26.93
CA THR A 105 11.01 -20.21 28.06
C THR A 105 11.03 -18.73 27.70
N THR A 106 9.86 -18.10 27.71
CA THR A 106 9.69 -16.70 27.29
C THR A 106 9.81 -15.71 28.45
N ASN A 107 9.39 -16.10 29.65
CA ASN A 107 9.42 -15.23 30.82
C ASN A 107 9.54 -16.06 32.11
N TYR A 108 10.29 -15.55 33.07
CA TYR A 108 10.35 -16.05 34.44
C TYR A 108 10.20 -14.88 35.40
N SER A 109 9.25 -14.99 36.32
CA SER A 109 8.87 -13.93 37.25
C SER A 109 8.75 -14.51 38.65
N LEU A 110 9.43 -13.88 39.61
CA LEU A 110 9.34 -14.19 41.03
C LEU A 110 9.02 -12.91 41.78
N THR A 111 7.87 -12.89 42.45
CA THR A 111 7.38 -11.71 43.17
C THR A 111 6.86 -12.13 44.54
N GLN A 112 7.21 -11.36 45.56
CA GLN A 112 6.68 -11.51 46.91
C GLN A 112 5.19 -11.20 46.94
N ARG A 113 4.39 -11.99 47.66
CA ARG A 113 2.95 -11.72 47.85
C ARG A 113 2.69 -11.18 49.25
N TYR A 114 1.92 -10.10 49.32
CA TYR A 114 1.47 -9.50 50.58
C TYR A 114 -0.05 -9.53 50.64
N ASP A 115 -0.59 -9.92 51.78
CA ASP A 115 -1.98 -9.72 52.14
C ASP A 115 -2.14 -8.36 52.80
N TYR A 116 -3.11 -7.59 52.32
CA TYR A 116 -3.45 -6.28 52.85
C TYR A 116 -4.79 -6.40 53.57
N LEU A 117 -4.76 -6.43 54.90
CA LEU A 117 -5.95 -6.39 55.75
C LEU A 117 -6.11 -4.97 56.31
N GLU A 118 -7.30 -4.62 56.81
CA GLU A 118 -7.58 -3.29 57.40
C GLU A 118 -6.59 -2.91 58.53
N THR A 119 -5.94 -3.89 59.15
CA THR A 119 -4.97 -3.72 60.24
C THR A 119 -3.51 -3.64 59.80
N GLY A 120 -3.17 -3.82 58.51
CA GLY A 120 -1.80 -3.73 58.01
C GLY A 120 -1.42 -4.73 56.92
N ARG A 121 -0.13 -4.74 56.58
CA ARG A 121 0.47 -5.59 55.53
C ARG A 121 1.08 -6.85 56.14
N TYR A 122 0.64 -8.02 55.69
CA TYR A 122 1.17 -9.31 56.11
C TYR A 122 1.83 -10.01 54.92
N PHE A 123 3.06 -10.47 55.09
CA PHE A 123 3.74 -11.27 54.08
C PHE A 123 3.05 -12.64 53.97
N ARG A 124 2.56 -12.98 52.78
CA ARG A 124 1.84 -14.23 52.50
C ARG A 124 2.79 -15.37 52.11
N GLY A 125 4.04 -15.03 51.79
CA GLY A 125 5.03 -15.90 51.18
C GLY A 125 5.62 -15.28 49.92
#